data_AF-A0A2E3YNE6-F1
#
_entry.id   AF-A0A2E3YNE6-F1
#
_cell.length_a   1.000
_cell.length_b   1.000
_cell.length_c   1.000
_cell.angle_alpha   90.00
_cell.angle_beta   90.00
_cell.angle_gamma   90.00
#
_symmetry.space_group_name_H-M   'P 1'
#
loop_
_entity.id
_entity.type
_entity.pdbx_description
1 polymer ?
#
loop_
_entity_poly.entity_id
_entity_poly.type
_entity_poly.pdbx_seq_one_letter_code
_entity_poly.pdbx_strand_id
1 'polypeptide(L)'
;MFKTLLAIVLFTLSANAYGQTAFGYGTRDCGEMVEDDRAGQELDRFSYISWIHGFLTRVSAEYGLGDLAADLSNDEMYLSVLTLCEQQPDRLFVSAVEYWIFTDLLN
;
A
#
# COMPACT_ATOMS: atom_id res chain seq x y z
N MET A 1 35.32 10.89 -23.66
CA MET A 1 34.70 9.55 -23.52
C MET A 1 34.23 9.28 -22.09
N PHE A 2 35.01 9.57 -21.04
CA PHE A 2 34.58 9.36 -19.63
C PHE A 2 33.31 10.16 -19.23
N LYS A 3 33.18 11.41 -19.72
CA LYS A 3 32.01 12.27 -19.43
C LYS A 3 30.70 11.75 -20.01
N THR A 4 30.76 11.00 -21.12
CA THR A 4 29.58 10.46 -21.80
C THR A 4 29.04 9.21 -21.07
N LEU A 5 29.94 8.38 -20.53
CA LEU A 5 29.54 7.23 -19.70
C LEU A 5 28.87 7.67 -18.39
N LEU A 6 29.39 8.72 -17.74
CA LEU A 6 28.83 9.24 -16.49
C LEU A 6 27.39 9.72 -16.66
N ALA A 7 27.09 10.38 -17.79
CA ALA A 7 25.74 10.84 -18.10
C ALA A 7 24.77 9.67 -18.28
N ILE A 8 25.17 8.60 -19.00
CA ILE A 8 24.31 7.43 -19.22
C ILE A 8 23.98 6.72 -17.90
N VAL A 9 24.97 6.56 -17.01
CA VAL A 9 24.76 5.97 -15.67
C VAL A 9 23.80 6.81 -14.82
N LEU A 10 23.94 8.14 -14.85
CA LEU A 10 23.05 9.06 -14.13
C LEU A 10 21.62 9.02 -14.65
N PHE A 11 21.41 8.88 -15.97
CA PHE A 11 20.08 8.73 -16.57
C PHE A 11 19.42 7.39 -16.26
N THR A 12 20.19 6.30 -16.14
CA THR A 12 19.63 4.99 -15.74
C THR A 12 19.26 4.94 -14.25
N LEU A 13 19.94 5.73 -13.41
CA LEU A 13 19.65 5.80 -11.97
C LEU A 13 18.39 6.63 -11.68
N SER A 14 18.14 7.69 -12.44
CA SER A 14 16.94 8.53 -12.27
C SER A 14 15.65 7.91 -12.80
N ALA A 15 15.73 6.95 -13.73
CA ALA A 15 14.58 6.22 -14.24
C ALA A 15 13.94 5.27 -13.21
N ASN A 16 14.65 4.93 -12.14
CA ASN A 16 14.14 4.07 -11.06
C ASN A 16 13.43 4.85 -9.95
N ALA A 17 13.36 6.19 -10.04
CA ALA A 17 12.60 7.01 -9.11
C ALA A 17 11.18 7.26 -9.66
N TYR A 18 10.41 6.20 -9.89
CA TYR A 18 8.96 6.34 -9.91
C TYR A 18 8.54 6.64 -8.48
N GLY A 19 8.35 7.92 -8.16
CA GLY A 19 7.77 8.34 -6.89
C GLY A 19 6.34 7.83 -6.81
N GLN A 20 6.16 6.56 -6.42
CA GLN A 20 4.87 6.06 -5.99
C GLN A 20 4.53 6.80 -4.70
N THR A 21 3.76 7.87 -4.81
CA THR A 21 3.11 8.46 -3.65
C THR A 21 2.18 7.41 -3.04
N ALA A 22 2.00 7.40 -1.72
CA ALA A 22 1.05 6.49 -1.06
C ALA A 22 -0.32 6.44 -1.79
N PHE A 23 -0.78 7.55 -2.38
CA PHE A 23 -2.00 7.62 -3.19
C PHE A 23 -2.10 6.58 -4.32
N GLY A 24 -0.98 6.25 -4.97
CA GLY A 24 -0.92 5.29 -6.08
C GLY A 24 -1.01 3.82 -5.65
N TYR A 25 -0.80 3.52 -4.36
CA TYR A 25 -0.86 2.15 -3.86
C TYR A 25 -2.29 1.59 -3.87
N GLY A 26 -3.30 2.45 -3.73
CA GLY A 26 -4.71 2.08 -3.83
C GLY A 26 -5.08 1.35 -5.13
N THR A 27 -4.42 1.69 -6.23
CA THR A 27 -4.71 1.17 -7.56
C THR A 27 -3.84 0.00 -7.98
N ARG A 28 -2.92 -0.45 -7.12
CA ARG A 28 -2.06 -1.62 -7.39
C ARG A 28 -2.86 -2.91 -7.23
N ASP A 29 -2.42 -3.95 -7.90
CA ASP A 29 -2.95 -5.29 -7.68
C ASP A 29 -2.41 -5.88 -6.37
N CYS A 30 -3.17 -6.77 -5.75
CA CYS A 30 -2.78 -7.46 -4.53
C CYS A 30 -1.49 -8.27 -4.70
N GLY A 31 -1.25 -8.82 -5.89
CA GLY A 31 -0.01 -9.51 -6.23
C GLY A 31 1.21 -8.60 -6.07
N GLU A 32 1.08 -7.31 -6.36
CA GLU A 32 2.16 -6.34 -6.18
C GLU A 32 2.48 -6.11 -4.69
N MET A 33 1.45 -6.03 -3.82
CA MET A 33 1.64 -5.95 -2.37
C MET A 33 2.38 -7.18 -1.84
N VAL A 34 2.02 -8.36 -2.31
CA VAL A 34 2.67 -9.63 -1.91
C VAL A 34 4.12 -9.67 -2.36
N GLU A 35 4.43 -9.15 -3.56
CA GLU A 35 5.81 -9.06 -4.06
C GLU A 35 6.64 -8.06 -3.26
N ASP A 36 6.09 -6.87 -2.96
CA ASP A 36 6.75 -5.85 -2.15
C ASP A 36 7.02 -6.34 -0.72
N ASP A 37 6.07 -7.06 -0.12
CA ASP A 37 6.22 -7.67 1.21
C ASP A 37 7.39 -8.65 1.24
N ARG A 38 7.47 -9.54 0.22
CA ARG A 38 8.57 -10.48 0.06
C ARG A 38 9.91 -9.81 -0.21
N ALA A 39 9.90 -8.66 -0.88
CA ALA A 39 11.10 -7.86 -1.10
C ALA A 39 11.61 -7.21 0.20
N GLY A 40 10.76 -7.08 1.22
CA GLY A 40 11.13 -6.58 2.55
C GLY A 40 11.48 -5.10 2.57
N GLN A 41 10.92 -4.31 1.65
CA GLN A 41 11.17 -2.88 1.58
C GLN A 41 10.26 -2.11 2.55
N GLU A 42 10.87 -1.54 3.60
CA GLU A 42 10.15 -0.78 4.65
C GLU A 42 9.31 0.38 4.09
N LEU A 43 9.75 1.01 2.98
CA LEU A 43 9.01 2.10 2.35
C LEU A 43 7.70 1.65 1.70
N ASP A 44 7.67 0.45 1.13
CA ASP A 44 6.47 -0.08 0.48
C ASP A 44 5.44 -0.45 1.57
N ARG A 45 5.90 -1.13 2.62
CA ARG A 45 5.09 -1.43 3.81
C ARG A 45 4.48 -0.16 4.41
N PHE A 46 5.29 0.87 4.63
CA PHE A 46 4.82 2.17 5.13
C PHE A 46 3.78 2.81 4.20
N SER A 47 3.93 2.65 2.88
CA SER A 47 3.02 3.23 1.89
C SER A 47 1.66 2.53 1.88
N TYR A 48 1.62 1.19 1.95
CA TYR A 48 0.36 0.44 2.10
C TYR A 48 -0.36 0.81 3.40
N ILE A 49 0.35 0.85 4.54
CA ILE A 49 -0.23 1.25 5.84
C ILE A 49 -0.80 2.66 5.77
N SER A 50 -0.03 3.62 5.24
CA SER A 50 -0.47 5.01 5.11
C SER A 50 -1.73 5.14 4.26
N TRP A 51 -1.84 4.34 3.20
CA TRP A 51 -3.03 4.31 2.36
C TRP A 51 -4.24 3.73 3.11
N ILE A 52 -4.07 2.58 3.80
CA ILE A 52 -5.13 1.95 4.61
C ILE A 52 -5.62 2.93 5.68
N HIS A 53 -4.71 3.58 6.39
CA HIS A 53 -5.03 4.58 7.40
C HIS A 53 -5.85 5.74 6.82
N GLY A 54 -5.44 6.29 5.66
CA GLY A 54 -6.20 7.34 4.99
C GLY A 54 -7.61 6.89 4.59
N PHE A 55 -7.76 5.65 4.15
CA PHE A 55 -9.07 5.08 3.82
C PHE A 55 -9.94 4.90 5.07
N LEU A 56 -9.39 4.38 6.17
CA LEU A 56 -10.09 4.24 7.45
C LEU A 56 -10.53 5.59 8.01
N THR A 57 -9.71 6.63 7.91
CA THR A 57 -10.10 8.00 8.30
C THR A 57 -11.30 8.50 7.48
N ARG A 58 -11.31 8.24 6.16
CA ARG A 58 -12.45 8.59 5.29
C ARG A 58 -13.72 7.84 5.71
N VAL A 59 -13.64 6.53 5.91
CA VAL A 59 -14.77 5.68 6.35
C VAL A 59 -15.28 6.13 7.71
N SER A 60 -14.39 6.40 8.67
CA SER A 60 -14.77 6.87 10.00
C SER A 60 -15.62 8.15 9.93
N ALA A 61 -15.16 9.12 9.14
CA ALA A 61 -15.88 10.37 8.93
C ALA A 61 -17.23 10.18 8.21
N GLU A 62 -17.28 9.31 7.20
CA GLU A 62 -18.50 9.05 6.40
C GLU A 62 -19.60 8.36 7.22
N TYR A 63 -19.23 7.43 8.11
CA TYR A 63 -20.17 6.62 8.89
C TYR A 63 -20.36 7.11 10.33
N GLY A 64 -19.69 8.21 10.72
CA GLY A 64 -19.76 8.72 12.09
C GLY A 64 -19.19 7.77 13.14
N LEU A 65 -18.22 6.94 12.72
CA LEU A 65 -17.49 6.05 13.60
C LEU A 65 -16.34 6.86 14.22
N GLY A 66 -15.93 6.53 15.44
CA GLY A 66 -14.73 7.13 16.05
C GLY A 66 -13.48 6.94 15.17
N ASP A 67 -12.31 7.38 15.64
CA ASP A 67 -11.08 7.24 14.84
C ASP A 67 -10.64 5.76 14.75
N LEU A 68 -11.21 5.01 13.80
CA LEU A 68 -10.95 3.58 13.61
C LEU A 68 -9.47 3.30 13.37
N ALA A 69 -8.77 4.23 12.72
CA ALA A 69 -7.35 4.07 12.43
C ALA A 69 -6.50 4.18 13.69
N ALA A 70 -6.92 4.98 14.68
CA ALA A 70 -6.23 5.10 15.97
C ALA A 70 -6.42 3.88 16.87
N ASP A 71 -7.48 3.11 16.66
CA ASP A 71 -7.79 1.90 17.44
C ASP A 71 -7.05 0.65 16.93
N LEU A 72 -6.37 0.74 15.78
CA LEU A 72 -5.68 -0.37 15.12
C LEU A 72 -4.16 -0.14 15.11
N SER A 73 -3.39 -1.21 15.31
CA SER A 73 -1.96 -1.18 15.07
C SER A 73 -1.63 -1.23 13.57
N ASN A 74 -0.45 -0.71 13.21
CA ASN A 74 0.09 -0.81 11.85
C ASN A 74 0.18 -2.26 11.35
N ASP A 75 0.52 -3.19 12.25
CA ASP A 75 0.64 -4.61 11.92
C ASP A 75 -0.74 -5.23 11.66
N GLU A 76 -1.75 -4.90 12.47
CA GLU A 76 -3.12 -5.37 12.26
C GLU A 76 -3.68 -4.87 10.91
N MET A 77 -3.53 -3.58 10.60
CA MET A 77 -3.93 -3.02 9.30
C MET A 77 -3.25 -3.74 8.14
N TYR A 78 -1.92 -3.87 8.21
CA TYR A 78 -1.12 -4.42 7.13
C TYR A 78 -1.39 -5.91 6.90
N LEU A 79 -1.32 -6.73 7.96
CA LEU A 79 -1.45 -8.18 7.85
C LEU A 79 -2.86 -8.63 7.47
N SER A 80 -3.90 -7.90 7.90
CA SER A 80 -5.29 -8.22 7.52
C SER A 80 -5.48 -8.11 6.01
N VAL A 81 -4.93 -7.06 5.40
CA VAL A 81 -5.02 -6.85 3.96
C VAL A 81 -4.07 -7.75 3.18
N LEU A 82 -2.83 -7.95 3.69
CA LEU A 82 -1.86 -8.87 3.09
C LEU A 82 -2.46 -10.28 2.96
N THR A 83 -3.10 -10.80 4.01
CA THR A 83 -3.73 -12.13 4.01
C THR A 83 -4.78 -12.27 2.90
N LEU A 84 -5.60 -11.23 2.68
CA LEU A 84 -6.58 -11.22 1.59
C LEU A 84 -5.90 -11.15 0.22
N CYS A 85 -4.82 -10.37 0.11
CA CYS A 85 -4.06 -10.25 -1.12
C CYS A 85 -3.33 -11.54 -1.50
N GLU A 86 -2.83 -12.31 -0.53
CA GLU A 86 -2.25 -13.64 -0.78
C GLU A 86 -3.29 -14.64 -1.32
N GLN A 87 -4.56 -14.51 -0.91
CA GLN A 87 -5.64 -15.37 -1.38
C GLN A 87 -6.15 -15.01 -2.78
N GLN A 88 -6.06 -13.72 -3.16
CA GLN A 88 -6.62 -13.19 -4.40
C GLN A 88 -5.65 -12.18 -5.03
N PRO A 89 -4.51 -12.64 -5.59
CA PRO A 89 -3.47 -11.75 -6.10
C PRO A 89 -3.93 -10.86 -7.27
N ASP A 90 -4.90 -11.31 -8.07
CA ASP A 90 -5.44 -10.57 -9.22
C ASP A 90 -6.47 -9.48 -8.82
N ARG A 91 -6.78 -9.35 -7.52
CA ARG A 91 -7.71 -8.33 -7.01
C ARG A 91 -6.97 -7.01 -6.81
N LEU A 92 -7.64 -5.87 -7.05
CA LEU A 92 -7.12 -4.57 -6.65
C LEU A 92 -6.94 -4.48 -5.13
N PHE A 93 -5.83 -3.90 -4.69
CA PHE A 93 -5.53 -3.68 -3.28
C PHE A 93 -6.66 -2.92 -2.56
N VAL A 94 -7.19 -1.84 -3.15
CA VAL A 94 -8.35 -1.11 -2.58
C VAL A 94 -9.54 -2.03 -2.32
N SER A 95 -9.83 -2.97 -3.21
CA SER A 95 -10.96 -3.89 -3.06
C SER A 95 -10.72 -4.96 -1.99
N ALA A 96 -9.46 -5.25 -1.64
CA ALA A 96 -9.13 -6.07 -0.48
C ALA A 96 -9.31 -5.27 0.82
N VAL A 97 -8.88 -4.00 0.85
CA VAL A 97 -9.10 -3.09 1.99
C VAL A 97 -10.59 -2.90 2.28
N GLU A 98 -11.39 -2.61 1.25
CA GLU A 98 -12.84 -2.46 1.37
C GLU A 98 -13.50 -3.74 1.93
N TYR A 99 -13.10 -4.90 1.39
CA TYR A 99 -13.64 -6.17 1.86
C TYR A 99 -13.35 -6.40 3.34
N TRP A 100 -12.11 -6.22 3.78
CA TRP A 100 -11.72 -6.35 5.18
C TRP A 100 -12.52 -5.41 6.08
N ILE A 101 -12.61 -4.13 5.72
CA ILE A 101 -13.31 -3.13 6.54
C ILE A 101 -14.78 -3.49 6.72
N PHE A 102 -15.49 -3.74 5.62
CA PHE A 102 -16.95 -3.93 5.67
C PHE A 102 -17.39 -5.35 6.06
N THR A 103 -16.49 -6.33 5.98
CA THR A 103 -16.82 -7.72 6.32
C THR A 103 -16.29 -8.10 7.70
N ASP A 104 -15.11 -7.63 8.09
CA ASP A 104 -14.42 -8.11 9.28
C ASP A 104 -14.30 -7.04 10.37
N LEU A 105 -14.00 -5.78 10.01
CA LEU A 105 -13.74 -4.73 10.99
C LEU A 105 -15.03 -4.11 11.56
N LEU A 106 -16.04 -3.90 10.72
CA LEU A 106 -17.28 -3.20 11.09
C LEU A 106 -18.45 -4.13 11.44
N ASN A 107 -18.26 -5.45 11.38
CA ASN A 107 -19.26 -6.45 11.78
C ASN A 107 -18.98 -6.99 13.19
#